data_AF-A0A2K8SE93-F1
#
_entry.id   AF-A0A2K8SE93-F1
#
_cell.length_a   1.000
_cell.length_b   1.000
_cell.length_c   1.000
_cell.angle_alpha   90.00
_cell.angle_beta   90.00
_cell.angle_gamma   90.00
#
_symmetry.space_group_name_H-M   'P 1'
#
loop_
_entity.id
_entity.type
_entity.pdbx_description
1 polymer ?
#
loop_
_entity_poly.entity_id
_entity_poly.type
_entity_poly.pdbx_seq_one_letter_code
_entity_poly.pdbx_strand_id
1 'polypeptide(L)'
;MNILLGLVASVGLTSPSTASIINSTNSAHILSIDSSEKVDLTKIKIETTYVDVKNVKLETEEDMLKFLIYEIMDSADNDDVYDALYDFLENRNYWELSGYDFKIPEPEEVIETKLRFRALSENELFKGHLTANLVITNSTTVNPEPEKLANYITQSDIGFIYNPNENKIRETLMKENPKLKNYMFSLTNFKYSEVTLVGLYEFAGQEETINYRSGLEFEDQFRSRDLFVEAYNSTQYDSQTFKVVHYPVFGMNDFLSHFKFFSFEFSALSAIEDKNSLITQYHNGIVKYQINSGPYKLWDREYYGSVNWNFSKGYVRSITFTNRIEFEFKIEVKAYASWINTYYSRAKAKLNVVNIFIL
;
A
#
# COMPACT_ATOMS: atom_id res chain seq x y z
N MET A 1 49.19 29.44 -30.59
CA MET A 1 50.04 28.24 -30.69
C MET A 1 49.16 27.03 -30.43
N ASN A 2 48.94 26.27 -31.51
CA ASN A 2 48.62 24.85 -31.65
C ASN A 2 47.48 24.18 -30.85
N ILE A 3 46.47 23.84 -31.65
CA ILE A 3 45.59 22.67 -31.62
C ILE A 3 46.43 21.37 -31.67
N LEU A 4 46.04 20.33 -30.93
CA LEU A 4 46.42 18.91 -31.10
C LEU A 4 45.26 18.10 -30.51
N LEU A 5 44.45 17.24 -31.17
CA LEU A 5 44.54 16.41 -32.39
C LEU A 5 45.58 15.28 -32.37
N GLY A 6 45.06 14.06 -32.54
CA GLY A 6 45.75 12.78 -32.81
C GLY A 6 44.97 11.67 -32.12
N LEU A 7 44.13 10.81 -32.72
CA LEU A 7 43.96 10.28 -34.08
C LEU A 7 45.17 9.49 -34.63
N VAL A 8 44.85 8.22 -34.94
CA VAL A 8 45.48 7.22 -35.84
C VAL A 8 46.87 6.69 -35.45
N ALA A 9 47.24 5.42 -35.66
CA ALA A 9 46.63 4.29 -36.34
C ALA A 9 47.33 2.99 -35.92
N SER A 10 46.64 1.87 -36.19
CA SER A 10 47.10 0.57 -36.73
C SER A 10 48.61 0.37 -36.98
N VAL A 11 49.21 -0.82 -36.86
CA VAL A 11 49.06 -2.05 -37.69
C VAL A 11 49.83 -3.15 -36.91
N GLY A 12 49.53 -4.44 -36.86
CA GLY A 12 48.55 -5.30 -37.50
C GLY A 12 49.13 -6.74 -37.54
N LEU A 13 48.21 -7.68 -37.72
CA LEU A 13 48.36 -8.94 -38.47
C LEU A 13 49.46 -9.92 -38.02
N THR A 14 49.02 -11.04 -37.44
CA THR A 14 49.10 -12.32 -38.19
C THR A 14 47.77 -13.07 -38.07
N SER A 15 47.18 -13.36 -39.23
CA SER A 15 46.14 -14.37 -39.47
C SER A 15 46.83 -15.62 -40.05
N PRO A 16 46.13 -16.69 -40.47
CA PRO A 16 44.78 -17.16 -40.16
C PRO A 16 44.78 -18.63 -39.68
N SER A 17 43.75 -19.04 -38.93
CA SER A 17 43.28 -20.43 -39.01
C SER A 17 41.82 -20.42 -39.44
N THR A 18 41.57 -21.22 -40.45
CA THR A 18 40.39 -21.32 -41.28
C THR A 18 39.14 -21.72 -40.52
N ALA A 19 38.04 -21.10 -40.93
CA ALA A 19 36.67 -21.35 -40.51
C ALA A 19 36.28 -22.84 -40.59
N SER A 20 35.55 -23.29 -39.56
CA SER A 20 34.41 -24.17 -39.77
C SER A 20 33.18 -23.44 -39.26
N ILE A 21 32.26 -23.18 -40.18
CA ILE A 21 30.94 -22.61 -39.92
C ILE A 21 30.15 -23.71 -39.22
N ILE A 22 29.87 -23.54 -37.93
CA ILE A 22 28.73 -24.19 -37.30
C ILE A 22 27.74 -23.06 -37.03
N ASN A 23 26.80 -22.91 -37.95
CA ASN A 23 25.55 -22.18 -37.73
C ASN A 23 24.84 -22.81 -36.53
N SER A 24 25.15 -22.34 -35.32
CA SER A 24 24.26 -22.49 -34.18
C SER A 24 23.31 -21.31 -34.22
N THR A 25 22.20 -21.51 -34.91
CA THR A 25 20.97 -20.77 -34.68
C THR A 25 20.69 -20.80 -33.19
N ASN A 26 20.99 -19.71 -32.49
CA ASN A 26 20.34 -19.37 -31.22
C ASN A 26 18.87 -19.15 -31.54
N SER A 27 18.17 -20.27 -31.65
CA SER A 27 16.73 -20.35 -31.51
C SER A 27 16.45 -19.84 -30.10
N ALA A 28 15.85 -18.66 -30.02
CA ALA A 28 15.04 -18.34 -28.87
C ALA A 28 14.13 -19.56 -28.67
N HIS A 29 14.27 -20.22 -27.52
CA HIS A 29 13.23 -21.11 -27.03
C HIS A 29 12.01 -20.23 -26.79
N ILE A 30 11.27 -19.95 -27.87
CA ILE A 30 9.85 -19.67 -27.80
C ILE A 30 9.30 -20.98 -27.25
N LEU A 31 9.06 -21.00 -25.95
CA LEU A 31 8.18 -21.98 -25.33
C LEU A 31 6.84 -21.77 -26.03
N SER A 32 6.59 -22.51 -27.10
CA SER A 32 5.25 -22.64 -27.63
C SER A 32 4.47 -23.31 -26.51
N ILE A 33 3.64 -22.53 -25.81
CA ILE A 33 2.61 -23.07 -24.93
C ILE A 33 1.90 -24.15 -25.73
N ASP A 34 1.91 -25.38 -25.22
CA ASP A 34 1.25 -26.48 -25.91
C ASP A 34 -0.21 -26.08 -26.12
N SER A 35 -0.75 -26.34 -27.30
CA SER A 35 -2.17 -26.08 -27.59
C SER A 35 -3.11 -26.74 -26.57
N SER A 36 -2.64 -27.75 -25.83
CA SER A 36 -3.33 -28.42 -24.74
C SER A 36 -3.49 -27.57 -23.47
N GLU A 37 -2.61 -26.58 -23.24
CA GLU A 37 -2.61 -25.70 -22.06
C GLU A 37 -3.48 -24.44 -22.25
N LYS A 38 -3.84 -24.09 -23.49
CA LYS A 38 -4.75 -22.96 -23.78
C LYS A 38 -6.17 -23.23 -23.29
N VAL A 39 -6.81 -22.20 -22.74
CA VAL A 39 -8.21 -22.24 -22.33
C VAL A 39 -9.11 -22.43 -23.56
N ASP A 40 -9.95 -23.47 -23.53
CA ASP A 40 -10.85 -23.82 -24.62
C ASP A 40 -12.22 -23.14 -24.44
N LEU A 41 -12.38 -22.00 -25.10
CA LEU A 41 -13.57 -21.16 -24.98
C LEU A 41 -14.85 -21.85 -25.47
N THR A 42 -14.75 -22.89 -26.31
CA THR A 42 -15.93 -23.61 -26.81
C THR A 42 -16.67 -24.40 -25.73
N LYS A 43 -16.01 -24.64 -24.59
CA LYS A 43 -16.57 -25.34 -23.44
C LYS A 43 -17.29 -24.41 -22.47
N ILE A 44 -17.07 -23.11 -22.60
CA ILE A 44 -17.64 -22.09 -21.71
C ILE A 44 -19.02 -21.71 -22.26
N LYS A 45 -20.02 -21.74 -21.37
CA LYS A 45 -21.37 -21.29 -21.69
C LYS A 45 -21.64 -20.00 -20.95
N ILE A 46 -21.94 -18.95 -21.70
CA ILE A 46 -22.44 -17.69 -21.15
C ILE A 46 -23.97 -17.73 -21.19
N GLU A 47 -24.61 -17.32 -20.11
CA GLU A 47 -26.05 -17.11 -20.09
C GLU A 47 -26.44 -15.99 -21.07
N THR A 48 -27.73 -15.84 -21.36
CA THR A 48 -28.16 -14.73 -22.23
C THR A 48 -27.99 -13.42 -21.47
N THR A 49 -27.18 -12.51 -22.01
CA THR A 49 -27.03 -11.15 -21.47
C THR A 49 -28.14 -10.27 -22.04
N TYR A 50 -28.83 -9.56 -21.15
CA TYR A 50 -29.86 -8.58 -21.50
C TYR A 50 -29.27 -7.19 -21.35
N VAL A 51 -29.28 -6.41 -22.42
CA VAL A 51 -28.65 -5.08 -22.47
C VAL A 51 -29.69 -4.04 -22.84
N ASP A 52 -29.82 -2.98 -22.07
CA ASP A 52 -30.65 -1.82 -22.44
C ASP A 52 -29.74 -0.63 -22.79
N VAL A 53 -29.74 -0.20 -24.05
CA VAL A 53 -28.86 0.89 -24.53
C VAL A 53 -29.41 2.28 -24.21
N LYS A 54 -30.52 2.36 -23.47
CA LYS A 54 -31.17 3.60 -23.11
C LYS A 54 -30.22 4.55 -22.36
N ASN A 55 -30.21 5.83 -22.77
CA ASN A 55 -29.37 6.90 -22.20
C ASN A 55 -27.84 6.71 -22.33
N VAL A 56 -27.37 5.65 -22.98
CA VAL A 56 -25.95 5.48 -23.26
C VAL A 56 -25.59 6.39 -24.44
N LYS A 57 -24.62 7.29 -24.25
CA LYS A 57 -24.07 8.09 -25.35
C LYS A 57 -23.13 7.23 -26.18
N LEU A 58 -23.72 6.48 -27.10
CA LEU A 58 -22.98 5.68 -28.08
C LEU A 58 -22.85 6.51 -29.35
N GLU A 59 -21.65 7.04 -29.59
CA GLU A 59 -21.38 7.88 -30.76
C GLU A 59 -20.85 7.06 -31.94
N THR A 60 -20.26 5.90 -31.67
CA THR A 60 -19.66 5.01 -32.68
C THR A 60 -20.05 3.54 -32.47
N GLU A 61 -19.90 2.74 -33.52
CA GLU A 61 -20.03 1.27 -33.45
C GLU A 61 -19.03 0.65 -32.47
N GLU A 62 -17.85 1.26 -32.32
CA GLU A 62 -16.81 0.83 -31.39
C GLU A 62 -17.23 1.07 -29.93
N ASP A 63 -17.92 2.17 -29.65
CA ASP A 63 -18.46 2.43 -28.31
C ASP A 63 -19.56 1.42 -27.95
N MET A 64 -20.41 1.09 -28.92
CA MET A 64 -21.44 0.05 -28.75
C MET A 64 -20.81 -1.31 -28.49
N LEU A 65 -19.79 -1.70 -29.27
CA LEU A 65 -19.08 -2.95 -29.06
C LEU A 65 -18.44 -3.02 -27.67
N LYS A 66 -17.74 -1.98 -27.23
CA LYS A 66 -17.13 -1.94 -25.89
C LYS A 66 -18.18 -2.04 -24.80
N PHE A 67 -19.27 -1.29 -24.93
CA PHE A 67 -20.39 -1.35 -23.99
C PHE A 67 -20.95 -2.78 -23.88
N LEU A 68 -21.27 -3.42 -25.01
CA LEU A 68 -21.75 -4.80 -25.03
C LEU A 68 -20.75 -5.78 -24.40
N ILE A 69 -19.45 -5.61 -24.63
CA ILE A 69 -18.42 -6.47 -24.04
C ILE A 69 -18.44 -6.34 -22.52
N TYR A 70 -18.51 -5.13 -21.97
CA TYR A 70 -18.58 -4.93 -20.53
C TYR A 70 -19.83 -5.55 -19.91
N GLU A 71 -20.99 -5.43 -20.56
CA GLU A 71 -22.23 -6.08 -20.11
C GLU A 71 -22.13 -7.61 -20.12
N ILE A 72 -21.44 -8.19 -21.12
CA ILE A 72 -21.17 -9.63 -21.14
C ILE A 72 -20.23 -10.02 -20.00
N MET A 73 -19.18 -9.23 -19.74
CA MET A 73 -18.24 -9.48 -18.64
C MET A 73 -18.93 -9.40 -17.28
N ASP A 74 -19.82 -8.42 -17.06
CA ASP A 74 -20.54 -8.24 -15.81
C ASP A 74 -21.57 -9.36 -15.56
N SER A 75 -22.25 -9.80 -16.62
CA SER A 75 -23.18 -10.94 -16.54
C SER A 75 -22.49 -12.31 -16.44
N ALA A 76 -21.19 -12.39 -16.71
CA ALA A 76 -20.45 -13.64 -16.65
C ALA A 76 -19.85 -13.89 -15.26
N ASP A 77 -20.42 -14.85 -14.51
CA ASP A 77 -19.82 -15.39 -13.27
C ASP A 77 -18.70 -16.40 -13.61
N ASN A 78 -17.72 -15.99 -14.43
CA ASN A 78 -16.64 -16.83 -14.91
C ASN A 78 -15.37 -16.02 -15.25
N ASP A 79 -14.29 -16.25 -14.50
CA ASP A 79 -13.01 -15.54 -14.67
C ASP A 79 -12.41 -15.73 -16.08
N ASP A 80 -12.54 -16.91 -16.70
CA ASP A 80 -12.03 -17.16 -18.06
C ASP A 80 -12.77 -16.31 -19.11
N VAL A 81 -14.05 -15.97 -18.88
CA VAL A 81 -14.82 -15.07 -19.74
C VAL A 81 -14.31 -13.65 -19.59
N TYR A 82 -14.09 -13.22 -18.36
CA TYR A 82 -13.56 -11.89 -18.06
C TYR A 82 -12.18 -11.70 -18.71
N ASP A 83 -11.27 -12.65 -18.50
CA ASP A 83 -9.92 -12.62 -19.07
C ASP A 83 -9.93 -12.64 -20.60
N ALA A 84 -10.78 -13.47 -21.22
CA ALA A 84 -10.88 -13.55 -22.68
C ALA A 84 -11.41 -12.25 -23.31
N LEU A 85 -12.44 -11.64 -22.71
CA LEU A 85 -13.04 -10.42 -23.22
C LEU A 85 -12.17 -9.19 -22.95
N TYR A 86 -11.44 -9.17 -21.83
CA TYR A 86 -10.42 -8.16 -21.56
C TYR A 86 -9.24 -8.26 -22.55
N ASP A 87 -8.73 -9.48 -22.80
CA ASP A 87 -7.70 -9.72 -23.82
C ASP A 87 -8.17 -9.31 -25.22
N PHE A 88 -9.44 -9.52 -25.56
CA PHE A 88 -10.01 -9.05 -26.81
C PHE A 88 -9.93 -7.51 -26.96
N LEU A 89 -10.21 -6.76 -25.89
CA LEU A 89 -10.18 -5.30 -25.90
C LEU A 89 -8.75 -4.75 -26.07
N GLU A 90 -7.77 -5.36 -25.42
CA GLU A 90 -6.36 -4.92 -25.44
C GLU A 90 -5.60 -5.43 -26.68
N ASN A 91 -5.89 -6.66 -27.11
CA ASN A 91 -5.10 -7.39 -28.11
C ASN A 91 -5.92 -7.86 -29.32
N ARG A 92 -6.81 -6.99 -29.83
CA ARG A 92 -7.78 -7.28 -30.90
C ARG A 92 -7.23 -7.98 -32.16
N ASN A 93 -5.94 -7.78 -32.48
CA ASN A 93 -5.29 -8.42 -33.64
C ASN A 93 -5.17 -9.95 -33.52
N TYR A 94 -5.32 -10.52 -32.33
CA TYR A 94 -5.32 -11.98 -32.11
C TYR A 94 -6.72 -12.57 -32.05
N TRP A 95 -7.73 -11.80 -32.44
CA TRP A 95 -9.13 -12.17 -32.32
C TRP A 95 -9.90 -11.88 -33.61
N GLU A 96 -10.89 -12.73 -33.89
CA GLU A 96 -11.89 -12.53 -34.92
C GLU A 96 -13.25 -12.36 -34.24
N LEU A 97 -13.92 -11.24 -34.50
CA LEU A 97 -15.28 -10.95 -34.03
C LEU A 97 -16.27 -11.15 -35.17
N SER A 98 -17.35 -11.88 -34.90
CA SER A 98 -18.45 -12.04 -35.85
C SER A 98 -19.79 -12.02 -35.13
N GLY A 99 -20.86 -11.65 -35.86
CA GLY A 99 -22.21 -11.60 -35.32
C GLY A 99 -22.94 -10.30 -35.65
N TYR A 100 -23.46 -9.66 -34.62
CA TYR A 100 -24.25 -8.43 -34.67
C TYR A 100 -23.64 -7.32 -35.55
N ASP A 101 -24.43 -6.81 -36.49
CA ASP A 101 -24.16 -5.51 -37.10
C ASP A 101 -24.46 -4.47 -36.03
N PHE A 102 -23.45 -3.80 -35.48
CA PHE A 102 -23.44 -2.90 -34.29
C PHE A 102 -24.36 -1.66 -34.36
N LYS A 103 -25.49 -1.78 -35.03
CA LYS A 103 -26.57 -0.81 -35.18
C LYS A 103 -27.33 -0.69 -33.87
N ILE A 104 -27.28 0.49 -33.27
CA ILE A 104 -28.09 0.87 -32.11
C ILE A 104 -29.58 0.60 -32.41
N PRO A 105 -30.30 -0.17 -31.55
CA PRO A 105 -31.73 -0.38 -31.71
C PRO A 105 -32.50 0.94 -31.70
N GLU A 106 -33.50 1.08 -32.57
CA GLU A 106 -34.48 2.17 -32.52
C GLU A 106 -35.24 2.14 -31.18
N PRO A 107 -35.82 3.26 -30.73
CA PRO A 107 -36.63 3.27 -29.51
C PRO A 107 -37.73 2.20 -29.53
N GLU A 108 -37.86 1.43 -28.44
CA GLU A 108 -38.69 0.22 -28.28
C GLU A 108 -38.30 -1.00 -29.14
N GLU A 109 -37.21 -0.93 -29.91
CA GLU A 109 -36.70 -2.08 -30.67
C GLU A 109 -36.00 -3.07 -29.72
N VAL A 110 -36.22 -4.36 -29.99
CA VAL A 110 -35.55 -5.48 -29.33
C VAL A 110 -34.77 -6.23 -30.39
N ILE A 111 -33.46 -6.36 -30.20
CA ILE A 111 -32.57 -7.11 -31.08
C ILE A 111 -32.04 -8.33 -30.34
N GLU A 112 -32.42 -9.51 -30.79
CA GLU A 112 -31.81 -10.76 -30.36
C GLU A 112 -30.65 -11.11 -31.28
N THR A 113 -29.45 -11.24 -30.74
CA THR A 113 -28.24 -11.49 -31.52
C THR A 113 -27.25 -12.38 -30.79
N LYS A 114 -26.17 -12.75 -31.47
CA LYS A 114 -25.06 -13.51 -30.90
C LYS A 114 -23.74 -12.87 -31.28
N LEU A 115 -22.90 -12.61 -30.29
CA LEU A 115 -21.51 -12.25 -30.53
C LEU A 115 -20.63 -13.49 -30.41
N ARG A 116 -19.71 -13.65 -31.35
CA ARG A 116 -18.72 -14.72 -31.36
C ARG A 116 -17.33 -14.13 -31.39
N PHE A 117 -16.58 -14.37 -30.31
CA PHE A 117 -15.19 -13.97 -30.15
C PHE A 117 -14.33 -15.20 -30.38
N ARG A 118 -13.62 -15.24 -31.49
CA ARG A 118 -12.77 -16.37 -31.87
C ARG A 118 -11.31 -16.02 -31.67
N ALA A 119 -10.61 -16.80 -30.85
CA ALA A 119 -9.17 -16.68 -30.71
C ALA A 119 -8.48 -17.21 -31.98
N LEU A 120 -7.60 -16.40 -32.58
CA LEU A 120 -6.77 -16.80 -33.71
C LEU A 120 -5.66 -17.76 -33.25
N SER A 121 -5.02 -18.44 -34.20
CA SER A 121 -3.94 -19.40 -33.91
C SER A 121 -2.79 -18.82 -33.07
N GLU A 122 -2.54 -17.52 -33.25
CA GLU A 122 -1.50 -16.71 -32.65
C GLU A 122 -1.84 -16.28 -31.21
N ASN A 123 -3.09 -16.38 -30.76
CA ASN A 123 -3.46 -16.04 -29.38
C ASN A 123 -2.79 -17.02 -28.41
N GLU A 124 -1.94 -16.54 -27.50
CA GLU A 124 -1.11 -17.40 -26.64
C GLU A 124 -1.90 -18.08 -25.52
N LEU A 125 -3.04 -17.51 -25.12
CA LEU A 125 -3.79 -17.90 -23.92
C LEU A 125 -5.05 -18.74 -24.24
N PHE A 126 -5.72 -18.41 -25.34
CA PHE A 126 -7.05 -18.93 -25.65
C PHE A 126 -7.08 -19.71 -26.95
N LYS A 127 -8.01 -20.66 -27.06
CA LYS A 127 -8.35 -21.34 -28.31
C LYS A 127 -9.87 -21.48 -28.46
N GLY A 128 -10.31 -21.65 -29.70
CA GLY A 128 -11.72 -21.86 -30.00
C GLY A 128 -12.50 -20.54 -30.10
N HIS A 129 -13.76 -20.53 -29.66
CA HIS A 129 -14.58 -19.34 -29.68
C HIS A 129 -15.51 -19.28 -28.48
N LEU A 130 -15.71 -18.07 -27.99
CA LEU A 130 -16.69 -17.72 -26.96
C LEU A 130 -17.95 -17.19 -27.66
N THR A 131 -19.12 -17.71 -27.29
CA THR A 131 -20.40 -17.25 -27.83
C THR A 131 -21.25 -16.63 -26.72
N ALA A 132 -21.57 -15.35 -26.86
CA ALA A 132 -22.53 -14.65 -26.01
C ALA A 132 -23.86 -14.48 -26.76
N ASN A 133 -24.96 -14.93 -26.16
CA ASN A 133 -26.29 -14.60 -26.66
C ASN A 133 -26.72 -13.27 -26.04
N LEU A 134 -27.19 -12.34 -26.85
CA LEU A 134 -27.56 -10.99 -26.43
C LEU A 134 -29.02 -10.71 -26.77
N VAL A 135 -29.70 -10.02 -25.85
CA VAL A 135 -30.99 -9.37 -26.10
C VAL A 135 -30.80 -7.89 -25.81
N ILE A 136 -30.75 -7.07 -26.87
CA ILE A 136 -30.48 -5.64 -26.79
C ILE A 136 -31.79 -4.88 -26.95
N THR A 137 -32.15 -4.05 -25.98
CA THR A 137 -33.36 -3.21 -25.99
C THR A 137 -33.00 -1.72 -26.00
N ASN A 138 -33.92 -0.88 -26.47
CA ASN A 138 -33.83 0.58 -26.28
C ASN A 138 -35.14 1.10 -25.67
N SER A 139 -35.32 0.92 -24.36
CA SER A 139 -36.61 1.17 -23.71
C SER A 139 -36.95 2.68 -23.61
N THR A 140 -38.19 3.08 -23.92
CA THR A 140 -38.69 4.47 -23.82
C THR A 140 -39.42 4.76 -22.51
N THR A 141 -39.74 3.73 -21.72
CA THR A 141 -40.33 3.91 -20.40
C THR A 141 -39.32 4.57 -19.47
N VAL A 142 -39.62 5.80 -19.05
CA VAL A 142 -38.86 6.55 -18.04
C VAL A 142 -38.90 5.76 -16.72
N ASN A 143 -37.88 4.94 -16.47
CA ASN A 143 -37.63 4.37 -15.15
C ASN A 143 -37.07 5.47 -14.21
N PRO A 144 -37.32 5.36 -12.90
CA PRO A 144 -37.47 6.47 -11.97
C PRO A 144 -36.14 6.98 -11.44
N GLU A 145 -35.73 8.19 -11.83
CA GLU A 145 -34.45 8.81 -11.45
C GLU A 145 -33.19 7.98 -11.79
N PRO A 146 -32.07 8.62 -12.16
CA PRO A 146 -30.80 7.90 -12.25
C PRO A 146 -30.49 7.26 -10.90
N GLU A 147 -30.04 6.00 -10.91
CA GLU A 147 -29.62 5.33 -9.68
C GLU A 147 -28.51 6.15 -9.00
N LYS A 148 -28.68 6.35 -7.69
CA LYS A 148 -27.72 7.12 -6.88
C LYS A 148 -26.78 6.18 -6.18
N LEU A 149 -25.47 6.42 -6.29
CA LEU A 149 -24.41 5.70 -5.58
C LEU A 149 -24.68 5.67 -4.07
N ALA A 150 -25.22 6.76 -3.52
CA ALA A 150 -25.69 6.87 -2.15
C ALA A 150 -26.65 5.74 -1.72
N ASN A 151 -27.46 5.20 -2.64
CA ASN A 151 -28.40 4.11 -2.33
C ASN A 151 -27.70 2.78 -2.02
N TYR A 152 -26.43 2.64 -2.43
CA TYR A 152 -25.58 1.48 -2.19
C TYR A 152 -24.73 1.63 -0.92
N ILE A 153 -24.76 2.81 -0.29
CA ILE A 153 -24.04 3.13 0.94
C ILE A 153 -25.02 3.11 2.10
N THR A 154 -25.07 1.99 2.81
CA THR A 154 -25.85 1.83 4.05
C THR A 154 -25.20 2.47 5.27
N GLN A 155 -23.87 2.57 5.29
CA GLN A 155 -23.09 3.17 6.36
C GLN A 155 -22.00 4.08 5.79
N SER A 156 -22.10 5.37 6.10
CA SER A 156 -21.09 6.36 5.75
C SER A 156 -19.97 6.49 6.78
N ASP A 157 -20.15 5.97 8.01
CA ASP A 157 -19.08 5.75 8.99
C ASP A 157 -18.81 4.24 9.06
N ILE A 158 -17.68 3.82 8.50
CA ILE A 158 -17.30 2.39 8.39
C ILE A 158 -16.51 1.88 9.60
N GLY A 159 -16.47 2.65 10.70
CA GLY A 159 -15.94 2.21 11.98
C GLY A 159 -14.45 2.52 12.18
N PHE A 160 -13.71 1.60 12.80
CA PHE A 160 -12.32 1.81 13.20
C PHE A 160 -11.37 0.92 12.38
N ILE A 161 -10.32 1.51 11.81
CA ILE A 161 -9.35 0.83 10.94
C ILE A 161 -7.94 0.96 11.53
N TYR A 162 -7.31 -0.17 11.86
CA TYR A 162 -5.92 -0.21 12.31
C TYR A 162 -4.96 -0.28 11.12
N ASN A 163 -3.93 0.57 11.16
CA ASN A 163 -2.92 0.69 10.11
C ASN A 163 -3.58 0.82 8.72
N PRO A 164 -4.39 1.88 8.51
CA PRO A 164 -5.22 2.02 7.31
C PRO A 164 -4.34 2.12 6.07
N ASN A 165 -4.82 1.49 5.00
CA ASN A 165 -4.31 1.60 3.64
C ASN A 165 -5.50 1.42 2.69
N GLU A 166 -5.31 1.66 1.39
CA GLU A 166 -6.40 1.57 0.41
C GLU A 166 -7.17 0.25 0.49
N ASN A 167 -6.46 -0.89 0.51
CA ASN A 167 -7.09 -2.21 0.53
C ASN A 167 -7.94 -2.41 1.78
N LYS A 168 -7.40 -2.10 2.97
CA LYS A 168 -8.15 -2.23 4.23
C LYS A 168 -9.37 -1.32 4.27
N ILE A 169 -9.27 -0.11 3.74
CA ILE A 169 -10.40 0.82 3.65
C ILE A 169 -11.47 0.25 2.72
N ARG A 170 -11.07 -0.24 1.53
CA ARG A 170 -11.95 -0.86 0.55
C ARG A 170 -12.65 -2.10 1.09
N GLU A 171 -11.90 -3.02 1.71
CA GLU A 171 -12.42 -4.23 2.34
C GLU A 171 -13.43 -3.90 3.44
N THR A 172 -13.11 -2.94 4.31
CA THR A 172 -14.01 -2.49 5.39
C THR A 172 -15.26 -1.83 4.82
N LEU A 173 -15.10 -0.95 3.83
CA LEU A 173 -16.20 -0.29 3.13
C LEU A 173 -17.19 -1.29 2.52
N MET A 174 -16.70 -2.28 1.76
CA MET A 174 -17.54 -3.28 1.12
C MET A 174 -18.19 -4.23 2.14
N LYS A 175 -17.50 -4.54 3.23
CA LYS A 175 -18.05 -5.34 4.33
C LYS A 175 -19.23 -4.64 5.00
N GLU A 176 -19.11 -3.35 5.29
CA GLU A 176 -20.17 -2.56 5.93
C GLU A 176 -21.25 -2.09 4.94
N ASN A 177 -20.98 -2.21 3.62
CA ASN A 177 -21.91 -1.89 2.54
C ASN A 177 -22.00 -3.05 1.51
N PRO A 178 -22.62 -4.20 1.85
CA PRO A 178 -22.55 -5.43 1.04
C PRO A 178 -23.12 -5.33 -0.39
N LYS A 179 -23.98 -4.33 -0.63
CA LYS A 179 -24.56 -4.04 -1.95
C LYS A 179 -23.59 -3.28 -2.85
N LEU A 180 -22.62 -2.57 -2.28
CA LEU A 180 -21.60 -1.85 -3.01
C LEU A 180 -20.61 -2.86 -3.62
N LYS A 181 -20.31 -2.73 -4.90
CA LYS A 181 -19.38 -3.59 -5.64
C LYS A 181 -18.18 -2.78 -6.14
N ASN A 182 -17.04 -3.44 -6.32
CA ASN A 182 -15.80 -2.77 -6.73
C ASN A 182 -15.92 -2.02 -8.05
N TYR A 183 -16.70 -2.52 -9.00
CA TYR A 183 -16.89 -1.86 -10.30
C TYR A 183 -17.71 -0.57 -10.18
N MET A 184 -18.46 -0.36 -9.10
CA MET A 184 -19.33 0.81 -8.94
C MET A 184 -18.56 2.09 -8.58
N PHE A 185 -17.34 1.96 -8.05
CA PHE A 185 -16.61 3.11 -7.51
C PHE A 185 -15.09 2.95 -7.55
N SER A 186 -14.40 4.09 -7.57
CA SER A 186 -12.97 4.20 -7.24
C SER A 186 -12.80 4.99 -5.95
N LEU A 187 -11.69 4.76 -5.24
CA LEU A 187 -11.36 5.48 -4.01
C LEU A 187 -10.31 6.56 -4.33
N THR A 188 -10.58 7.79 -3.89
CA THR A 188 -9.68 8.94 -4.07
C THR A 188 -9.63 9.77 -2.79
N ASN A 189 -8.71 10.75 -2.74
CA ASN A 189 -8.57 11.69 -1.61
C ASN A 189 -8.44 10.99 -0.24
N PHE A 190 -7.61 9.95 -0.16
CA PHE A 190 -7.37 9.22 1.09
C PHE A 190 -6.82 10.12 2.19
N LYS A 191 -7.49 10.13 3.35
CA LYS A 191 -7.02 10.74 4.61
C LYS A 191 -7.21 9.76 5.74
N TYR A 192 -6.57 9.97 6.90
CA TYR A 192 -6.75 9.08 8.06
C TYR A 192 -8.15 9.09 8.70
N SER A 193 -9.08 9.95 8.26
CA SER A 193 -10.46 9.98 8.78
C SER A 193 -11.53 9.81 7.71
N GLU A 194 -11.16 9.89 6.43
CA GLU A 194 -12.13 9.89 5.34
C GLU A 194 -11.51 9.45 4.01
N VAL A 195 -12.37 9.05 3.09
CA VAL A 195 -12.04 8.75 1.70
C VAL A 195 -13.21 9.19 0.80
N THR A 196 -12.92 9.61 -0.42
CA THR A 196 -13.94 9.95 -1.42
C THR A 196 -14.15 8.76 -2.35
N LEU A 197 -15.40 8.30 -2.45
CA LEU A 197 -15.84 7.35 -3.46
C LEU A 197 -16.25 8.15 -4.68
N VAL A 198 -15.64 7.85 -5.83
CA VAL A 198 -15.99 8.42 -7.12
C VAL A 198 -16.69 7.32 -7.92
N GLY A 199 -17.96 7.54 -8.26
CA GLY A 199 -18.76 6.59 -9.01
C GLY A 199 -18.18 6.31 -10.40
N LEU A 200 -18.25 5.06 -10.81
CA LEU A 200 -17.85 4.58 -12.13
C LEU A 200 -19.09 4.19 -12.94
N TYR A 201 -18.95 4.12 -14.27
CA TYR A 201 -20.00 3.64 -15.19
C TYR A 201 -21.36 4.34 -15.00
N GLU A 202 -22.41 3.62 -14.60
CA GLU A 202 -23.75 4.14 -14.34
C GLU A 202 -23.79 5.18 -13.20
N PHE A 203 -22.77 5.21 -12.34
CA PHE A 203 -22.60 6.19 -11.26
C PHE A 203 -21.63 7.32 -11.61
N ALA A 204 -21.17 7.43 -12.86
CA ALA A 204 -20.19 8.41 -13.27
C ALA A 204 -20.59 9.85 -12.91
N GLY A 205 -19.66 10.58 -12.30
CA GLY A 205 -19.87 11.96 -11.85
C GLY A 205 -20.54 12.09 -10.48
N GLN A 206 -20.87 10.97 -9.83
CA GLN A 206 -21.35 10.96 -8.45
C GLN A 206 -20.16 10.80 -7.49
N GLU A 207 -20.18 11.53 -6.38
CA GLU A 207 -19.15 11.46 -5.34
C GLU A 207 -19.79 11.32 -3.96
N GLU A 208 -19.24 10.44 -3.14
CA GLU A 208 -19.69 10.21 -1.77
C GLU A 208 -18.50 10.18 -0.82
N THR A 209 -18.64 10.81 0.34
CA THR A 209 -17.57 10.82 1.36
C THR A 209 -17.85 9.77 2.42
N ILE A 210 -16.89 8.88 2.63
CA ILE A 210 -16.93 7.85 3.66
C ILE A 210 -15.98 8.24 4.77
N ASN A 211 -16.48 8.22 6.00
CA ASN A 211 -15.75 8.52 7.22
C ASN A 211 -15.33 7.24 7.93
N TYR A 212 -14.24 7.32 8.68
CA TYR A 212 -13.79 6.28 9.59
C TYR A 212 -12.86 6.85 10.65
N ARG A 213 -12.62 6.06 11.69
CA ARG A 213 -11.60 6.33 12.71
C ARG A 213 -10.37 5.49 12.41
N SER A 214 -9.18 6.05 12.62
CA SER A 214 -7.93 5.34 12.40
C SER A 214 -7.10 5.23 13.67
N GLY A 215 -6.34 4.14 13.74
CA GLY A 215 -5.25 3.98 14.70
C GLY A 215 -4.07 3.31 14.05
N LEU A 216 -2.89 3.52 14.60
CA LEU A 216 -1.69 2.79 14.21
C LEU A 216 -1.23 1.92 15.36
N GLU A 217 -0.88 0.68 15.05
CA GLU A 217 -0.35 -0.29 16.00
C GLU A 217 0.98 -0.81 15.46
N PHE A 218 2.00 -0.77 16.31
CA PHE A 218 3.33 -1.24 15.98
C PHE A 218 3.61 -2.53 16.76
N GLU A 219 3.97 -3.58 16.04
CA GLU A 219 4.37 -4.86 16.66
C GLU A 219 5.72 -4.76 17.38
N ASP A 220 6.51 -3.71 17.09
CA ASP A 220 7.83 -3.51 17.65
C ASP A 220 7.80 -3.42 19.18
N GLN A 221 8.57 -4.30 19.80
CA GLN A 221 8.94 -4.22 21.21
C GLN A 221 10.40 -3.84 21.31
N PHE A 222 10.73 -2.95 22.25
CA PHE A 222 12.10 -2.54 22.49
C PHE A 222 12.55 -2.92 23.87
N ARG A 223 13.72 -3.57 23.94
CA ARG A 223 14.45 -3.79 25.18
C ARG A 223 15.87 -3.27 25.03
N SER A 224 16.23 -2.29 25.84
CA SER A 224 17.58 -1.77 25.90
C SER A 224 18.55 -2.82 26.44
N ARG A 225 19.83 -2.67 26.10
CA ARG A 225 20.90 -3.33 26.86
C ARG A 225 20.97 -2.74 28.26
N ASP A 226 21.64 -3.45 29.16
CA ASP A 226 21.95 -2.91 30.48
C ASP A 226 23.06 -1.86 30.34
N LEU A 227 22.72 -0.59 30.58
CA LEU A 227 23.72 0.48 30.67
C LEU A 227 24.31 0.49 32.07
N PHE A 228 25.63 0.59 32.14
CA PHE A 228 26.37 0.70 33.39
C PHE A 228 27.63 1.51 33.19
N VAL A 229 27.85 2.47 34.09
CA VAL A 229 29.10 3.22 34.17
C VAL A 229 29.61 3.20 35.60
N GLU A 230 30.94 3.16 35.72
CA GLU A 230 31.64 3.20 36.98
C GLU A 230 32.85 4.12 36.85
N ALA A 231 32.82 5.23 37.57
CA ALA A 231 33.81 6.28 37.50
C ALA A 231 34.79 6.19 38.68
N TYR A 232 36.08 6.26 38.34
CA TYR A 232 37.21 6.40 39.26
C TYR A 232 38.06 7.56 38.78
N ASN A 233 38.19 8.63 39.58
CA ASN A 233 38.97 9.82 39.25
C ASN A 233 38.77 10.31 37.78
N SER A 234 37.53 10.26 37.29
CA SER A 234 37.18 10.51 35.90
C SER A 234 35.68 10.70 35.77
N THR A 235 35.26 11.12 34.57
CA THR A 235 33.85 11.05 34.15
C THR A 235 33.67 9.87 33.22
N GLN A 236 32.66 9.05 33.47
CA GLN A 236 32.23 7.96 32.59
C GLN A 236 30.80 8.21 32.11
N TYR A 237 30.50 7.80 30.89
CA TYR A 237 29.22 8.02 30.22
C TYR A 237 28.88 6.83 29.33
N ASP A 238 27.61 6.44 29.32
CA ASP A 238 27.09 5.44 28.41
C ASP A 238 25.64 5.79 28.02
N SER A 239 25.26 5.46 26.79
CA SER A 239 23.91 5.71 26.29
C SER A 239 23.46 4.71 25.23
N GLN A 240 22.14 4.67 25.03
CA GLN A 240 21.52 3.92 23.95
C GLN A 240 20.32 4.69 23.42
N THR A 241 20.14 4.61 22.11
CA THR A 241 19.01 5.16 21.38
C THR A 241 18.30 4.05 20.64
N PHE A 242 16.97 4.04 20.70
CA PHE A 242 16.10 3.21 19.88
C PHE A 242 15.10 4.09 19.13
N LYS A 243 14.73 3.67 17.93
CA LYS A 243 13.86 4.44 17.05
C LYS A 243 12.76 3.55 16.50
N VAL A 244 11.52 3.98 16.68
CA VAL A 244 10.39 3.48 15.89
C VAL A 244 10.22 4.43 14.71
N VAL A 245 10.28 3.90 13.49
CA VAL A 245 10.16 4.68 12.26
C VAL A 245 8.85 4.37 11.58
N HIS A 246 8.05 5.39 11.31
CA HIS A 246 6.79 5.24 10.59
C HIS A 246 6.77 6.10 9.33
N TYR A 247 6.24 5.52 8.24
CA TYR A 247 6.07 6.17 6.95
C TYR A 247 4.57 6.36 6.69
N PRO A 248 4.03 7.58 6.88
CA PRO A 248 2.60 7.81 6.71
C PRO A 248 2.13 7.57 5.27
N VAL A 249 1.17 6.68 5.09
CA VAL A 249 0.67 6.28 3.76
C VAL A 249 -0.15 7.36 3.07
N PHE A 250 -0.85 8.21 3.81
CA PHE A 250 -1.66 9.32 3.28
C PHE A 250 -0.97 10.68 3.43
N GLY A 251 0.37 10.67 3.50
CA GLY A 251 1.18 11.88 3.62
C GLY A 251 1.32 12.43 5.05
N MET A 252 2.40 13.17 5.26
CA MET A 252 2.78 13.67 6.59
C MET A 252 1.84 14.75 7.13
N ASN A 253 1.31 15.61 6.25
CA ASN A 253 0.41 16.68 6.69
C ASN A 253 -0.89 16.13 7.27
N ASP A 254 -1.51 15.16 6.58
CA ASP A 254 -2.73 14.51 7.05
C ASP A 254 -2.47 13.64 8.28
N PHE A 255 -1.31 13.00 8.34
CA PHE A 255 -0.88 12.29 9.54
C PHE A 255 -0.82 13.21 10.76
N LEU A 256 -0.13 14.35 10.68
CA LEU A 256 0.03 15.28 11.80
C LEU A 256 -1.24 16.06 12.12
N SER A 257 -2.13 16.25 11.13
CA SER A 257 -3.43 16.87 11.35
C SER A 257 -4.36 15.95 12.12
N HIS A 258 -4.34 14.65 11.82
CA HIS A 258 -5.16 13.62 12.43
C HIS A 258 -4.60 13.13 13.78
N PHE A 259 -3.38 12.60 13.80
CA PHE A 259 -2.77 12.03 14.99
C PHE A 259 -2.04 13.08 15.81
N LYS A 260 -2.41 13.16 17.10
CA LYS A 260 -1.77 14.10 18.05
C LYS A 260 -0.90 13.41 19.08
N PHE A 261 -1.17 12.14 19.35
CA PHE A 261 -0.54 11.43 20.45
C PHE A 261 0.02 10.09 20.01
N PHE A 262 1.21 9.80 20.51
CA PHE A 262 1.86 8.52 20.47
C PHE A 262 1.85 7.94 21.87
N SER A 263 1.38 6.71 22.02
CA SER A 263 1.24 6.07 23.32
C SER A 263 2.01 4.76 23.38
N PHE A 264 2.53 4.45 24.56
CA PHE A 264 3.29 3.23 24.78
C PHE A 264 3.28 2.86 26.26
N GLU A 265 3.46 1.57 26.52
CA GLU A 265 3.77 1.06 27.85
C GLU A 265 5.28 0.94 28.01
N PHE A 266 5.78 1.30 29.19
CA PHE A 266 7.19 1.12 29.51
C PHE A 266 7.40 0.52 30.90
N SER A 267 8.52 -0.18 31.03
CA SER A 267 9.12 -0.54 32.30
C SER A 267 10.61 -0.25 32.24
N ALA A 268 11.17 0.36 33.28
CA ALA A 268 12.56 0.76 33.33
C ALA A 268 13.16 0.53 34.72
N LEU A 269 14.48 0.42 34.75
CA LEU A 269 15.29 0.41 35.95
C LEU A 269 16.29 1.54 35.84
N SER A 270 16.44 2.33 36.90
CA SER A 270 17.56 3.24 37.04
C SER A 270 18.22 3.09 38.40
N ALA A 271 19.55 3.19 38.43
CA ALA A 271 20.27 3.23 39.69
C ALA A 271 21.36 4.30 39.64
N ILE A 272 21.54 5.03 40.74
CA ILE A 272 22.61 6.02 40.91
C ILE A 272 23.23 5.84 42.29
N GLU A 273 24.54 6.10 42.41
CA GLU A 273 25.23 6.08 43.70
C GLU A 273 24.82 7.29 44.55
N ASP A 274 24.42 7.04 45.80
CA ASP A 274 24.23 8.03 46.87
C ASP A 274 24.94 7.53 48.13
N LYS A 275 25.86 8.33 48.70
CA LYS A 275 26.60 8.05 49.94
C LYS A 275 27.06 6.58 50.08
N ASN A 276 27.73 6.05 49.06
CA ASN A 276 28.29 4.69 48.99
C ASN A 276 27.28 3.54 48.85
N SER A 277 26.03 3.85 48.47
CA SER A 277 25.03 2.85 48.11
C SER A 277 24.47 3.12 46.71
N LEU A 278 24.35 2.06 45.93
CA LEU A 278 23.70 2.13 44.61
C LEU A 278 22.17 2.06 44.81
N ILE A 279 21.51 3.21 44.74
CA ILE A 279 20.07 3.31 44.97
C ILE A 279 19.31 2.95 43.69
N THR A 280 18.68 1.78 43.68
CA THR A 280 17.89 1.29 42.54
C THR A 280 16.44 1.75 42.63
N GLN A 281 15.87 2.16 41.49
CA GLN A 281 14.48 2.54 41.36
C GLN A 281 13.90 1.90 40.08
N TYR A 282 12.68 1.37 40.21
CA TYR A 282 11.90 0.87 39.10
C TYR A 282 10.90 1.93 38.66
N HIS A 283 10.69 2.03 37.35
CA HIS A 283 9.74 2.94 36.73
C HIS A 283 8.84 2.12 35.82
N ASN A 284 7.56 2.41 35.81
CA ASN A 284 6.61 1.75 34.92
C ASN A 284 5.41 2.66 34.69
N GLY A 285 4.79 2.53 33.53
CA GLY A 285 3.56 3.26 33.24
C GLY A 285 3.17 3.23 31.77
N ILE A 286 2.02 3.84 31.51
CA ILE A 286 1.53 4.15 30.17
C ILE A 286 1.81 5.62 29.93
N VAL A 287 2.53 5.93 28.84
CA VAL A 287 2.82 7.31 28.45
C VAL A 287 1.95 7.66 27.24
N LYS A 288 1.32 8.83 27.29
CA LYS A 288 0.67 9.47 26.14
C LYS A 288 1.49 10.71 25.76
N TYR A 289 2.36 10.55 24.77
CA TYR A 289 3.30 11.55 24.30
C TYR A 289 2.69 12.39 23.17
N GLN A 290 2.69 13.72 23.30
CA GLN A 290 2.21 14.61 22.25
C GLN A 290 3.28 14.74 21.15
N ILE A 291 2.87 14.46 19.91
CA ILE A 291 3.77 14.57 18.76
C ILE A 291 4.25 16.02 18.62
N ASN A 292 5.56 16.19 18.44
CA ASN A 292 6.28 17.46 18.30
C ASN A 292 6.26 18.37 19.55
N SER A 293 5.96 17.84 20.75
CA SER A 293 6.00 18.62 22.00
C SER A 293 7.41 18.76 22.63
N GLY A 294 8.46 18.36 21.92
CA GLY A 294 9.82 18.25 22.48
C GLY A 294 10.02 16.98 23.31
N PRO A 295 11.17 16.81 23.99
CA PRO A 295 11.47 15.61 24.75
C PRO A 295 10.56 15.44 25.98
N TYR A 296 9.95 14.26 26.13
CA TYR A 296 9.22 13.85 27.33
C TYR A 296 10.09 12.95 28.20
N LYS A 297 10.22 13.29 29.48
CA LYS A 297 11.05 12.56 30.44
C LYS A 297 10.29 11.34 30.96
N LEU A 298 10.83 10.15 30.76
CA LEU A 298 10.37 8.91 31.40
C LEU A 298 10.85 8.86 32.86
N TRP A 299 12.11 9.24 33.08
CA TRP A 299 12.70 9.52 34.39
C TRP A 299 13.90 10.45 34.24
N ASP A 300 14.25 11.13 35.32
CA ASP A 300 15.42 12.00 35.41
C ASP A 300 15.94 11.94 36.85
N ARG A 301 16.97 11.11 37.07
CA ARG A 301 17.57 10.93 38.40
C ARG A 301 18.94 11.57 38.40
N GLU A 302 19.15 12.45 39.36
CA GLU A 302 20.40 13.18 39.53
C GLU A 302 20.85 13.12 41.00
N TYR A 303 22.15 12.99 41.21
CA TYR A 303 22.78 13.18 42.51
C TYR A 303 24.01 14.06 42.34
N TYR A 304 24.10 15.11 43.17
CA TYR A 304 25.26 15.99 43.24
C TYR A 304 25.80 16.02 44.66
N GLY A 305 26.93 15.34 44.87
CA GLY A 305 27.74 15.49 46.07
C GLY A 305 28.84 16.53 45.88
N SER A 306 29.55 16.85 46.96
CA SER A 306 30.70 17.77 46.93
C SER A 306 31.89 17.27 46.11
N VAL A 307 31.98 15.95 45.89
CA VAL A 307 33.12 15.30 45.20
C VAL A 307 32.71 14.38 44.04
N ASN A 308 31.49 13.86 44.06
CA ASN A 308 30.99 12.88 43.10
C ASN A 308 29.59 13.30 42.63
N TRP A 309 29.23 12.98 41.38
CA TRP A 309 27.88 13.17 40.87
C TRP A 309 27.49 12.05 39.91
N ASN A 310 26.18 11.79 39.80
CA ASN A 310 25.63 10.72 38.95
C ASN A 310 24.31 11.14 38.31
N PHE A 311 24.06 10.60 37.12
CA PHE A 311 22.84 10.79 36.38
C PHE A 311 22.36 9.48 35.77
N SER A 312 21.04 9.29 35.78
CA SER A 312 20.35 8.29 34.97
C SER A 312 19.10 8.93 34.40
N LYS A 313 19.00 9.01 33.07
CA LYS A 313 17.92 9.68 32.35
C LYS A 313 17.33 8.77 31.31
N GLY A 314 16.02 8.86 31.14
CA GLY A 314 15.28 8.23 30.05
C GLY A 314 14.28 9.22 29.49
N TYR A 315 14.22 9.35 28.18
CA TYR A 315 13.28 10.25 27.53
C TYR A 315 12.84 9.71 26.16
N VAL A 316 11.69 10.19 25.70
CA VAL A 316 11.16 9.96 24.36
C VAL A 316 10.99 11.30 23.65
N ARG A 317 11.22 11.33 22.34
CA ARG A 317 10.89 12.49 21.50
C ARG A 317 10.42 12.04 20.12
N SER A 318 9.60 12.84 19.45
CA SER A 318 9.35 12.67 18.01
C SER A 318 10.25 13.57 17.18
N ILE A 319 10.70 13.06 16.04
CA ILE A 319 11.40 13.80 15.01
C ILE A 319 10.61 13.62 13.71
N THR A 320 10.14 14.73 13.15
CA THR A 320 9.35 14.73 11.91
C THR A 320 10.25 15.04 10.72
N PHE A 321 10.11 14.24 9.67
CA PHE A 321 10.72 14.46 8.35
C PHE A 321 9.62 14.63 7.30
N THR A 322 10.00 14.95 6.06
CA THR A 322 9.03 15.14 4.97
C THR A 322 8.14 13.92 4.71
N ASN A 323 8.68 12.70 4.82
CA ASN A 323 8.00 11.45 4.47
C ASN A 323 7.97 10.41 5.60
N ARG A 324 8.50 10.72 6.79
CA ARG A 324 8.54 9.79 7.92
C ARG A 324 8.55 10.51 9.26
N ILE A 325 8.11 9.82 10.29
CA ILE A 325 8.23 10.26 11.68
C ILE A 325 9.03 9.22 12.46
N GLU A 326 9.94 9.68 13.30
CA GLU A 326 10.76 8.84 14.17
C GLU A 326 10.38 9.12 15.63
N PHE A 327 10.01 8.08 16.38
CA PHE A 327 9.90 8.13 17.83
C PHE A 327 11.20 7.61 18.44
N GLU A 328 12.00 8.52 18.98
CA GLU A 328 13.31 8.23 19.53
C GLU A 328 13.20 8.07 21.05
N PHE A 329 13.49 6.86 21.52
CA PHE A 329 13.68 6.54 22.93
C PHE A 329 15.17 6.57 23.24
N LYS A 330 15.57 7.41 24.19
CA LYS A 330 16.98 7.56 24.57
C LYS A 330 17.14 7.38 26.06
N ILE A 331 18.15 6.60 26.42
CA ILE A 331 18.58 6.36 27.79
C ILE A 331 20.05 6.73 27.95
N GLU A 332 20.38 7.36 29.05
CA GLU A 332 21.71 7.88 29.33
C GLU A 332 22.07 7.67 30.79
N VAL A 333 23.30 7.22 31.03
CA VAL A 333 23.89 7.16 32.37
C VAL A 333 25.23 7.87 32.37
N LYS A 334 25.51 8.57 33.46
CA LYS A 334 26.77 9.30 33.61
C LYS A 334 27.18 9.29 35.08
N ALA A 335 28.47 9.11 35.33
CA ALA A 335 29.03 9.11 36.68
C ALA A 335 30.35 9.86 36.69
N TYR A 336 30.62 10.56 37.78
CA TYR A 336 31.90 11.23 38.03
C TYR A 336 32.35 10.98 39.47
N ALA A 337 33.64 10.70 39.61
CA ALA A 337 34.32 10.65 40.89
C ALA A 337 35.60 11.49 40.84
N SER A 338 35.85 12.28 41.89
CA SER A 338 37.08 13.04 42.06
C SER A 338 38.23 12.18 42.60
N TRP A 339 39.49 12.56 42.33
CA TRP A 339 40.69 11.94 42.92
C TRP A 339 40.77 12.04 44.45
N ILE A 340 40.07 13.02 45.04
CA ILE A 340 40.18 13.36 46.47
C ILE A 340 39.52 12.28 47.37
N ASN A 341 38.72 11.38 46.81
CA ASN A 341 38.02 10.34 47.56
C ASN A 341 38.20 8.96 46.92
N THR A 342 38.50 7.93 47.71
CA THR A 342 38.61 6.52 47.26
C THR A 342 37.28 5.90 46.81
N TYR A 343 36.19 6.67 46.83
CA TYR A 343 34.85 6.21 46.46
C TYR A 343 34.61 6.35 44.96
N TYR A 344 34.36 5.23 44.31
CA TYR A 344 33.89 5.18 42.94
C TYR A 344 32.42 5.55 42.84
N SER A 345 32.02 6.06 41.68
CA SER A 345 30.66 6.55 41.43
C SER A 345 30.01 5.72 40.33
N ARG A 346 28.74 5.32 40.50
CA ARG A 346 28.06 4.39 39.60
C ARG A 346 26.72 4.92 39.12
N ALA A 347 26.37 4.57 37.89
CA ALA A 347 25.02 4.72 37.37
C ALA A 347 24.61 3.55 36.47
N LYS A 348 23.33 3.17 36.51
CA LYS A 348 22.70 2.12 35.70
C LYS A 348 21.39 2.58 35.09
N ALA A 349 21.08 2.05 33.91
CA ALA A 349 19.78 2.23 33.28
C ALA A 349 19.41 1.02 32.42
N LYS A 350 18.11 0.71 32.38
CA LYS A 350 17.50 -0.21 31.42
C LYS A 350 16.09 0.27 31.09
N LEU A 351 15.68 0.17 29.84
CA LEU A 351 14.34 0.51 29.36
C LEU A 351 13.76 -0.65 28.56
N ASN A 352 12.49 -0.94 28.79
CA ASN A 352 11.68 -1.81 27.96
C ASN A 352 10.41 -1.04 27.55
N VAL A 353 10.04 -1.08 26.28
CA VAL A 353 8.88 -0.43 25.68
C VAL A 353 8.07 -1.47 24.92
N VAL A 354 6.77 -1.49 25.14
CA VAL A 354 5.81 -2.41 24.52
C VAL A 354 4.51 -1.66 24.21
N ASN A 355 3.59 -2.33 23.49
CA ASN A 355 2.24 -1.82 23.18
C ASN A 355 2.28 -0.40 22.62
N ILE A 356 2.95 -0.23 21.48
CA ILE A 356 3.16 1.07 20.86
C ILE A 356 2.01 1.37 19.91
N PHE A 357 1.27 2.45 20.15
CA PHE A 357 0.11 2.84 19.34
C PHE A 357 -0.03 4.34 19.13
N ILE A 358 -0.69 4.73 18.05
CA ILE A 358 -1.04 6.12 17.73
C ILE A 358 -2.56 6.18 17.54
N LEU A 359 -3.20 7.09 18.27
CA LEU A 359 -4.65 7.32 18.27
C LEU A 359 -4.98 8.79 18.02
#